data_AF-A0A3C1WLK5-F1
#
_entry.id   AF-A0A3C1WLK5-F1
#
_cell.length_a   1.000
_cell.length_b   1.000
_cell.length_c   1.000
_cell.angle_alpha   90.00
_cell.angle_beta   90.00
_cell.angle_gamma   90.00
#
_symmetry.space_group_name_H-M   'P 1'
#
loop_
_entity.id
_entity.type
_entity.pdbx_description
1 polymer ?
#
loop_
_entity_poly.entity_id
_entity_poly.type
_entity_poly.pdbx_seq_one_letter_code
_entity_poly.pdbx_strand_id
1 'polypeptide(L)' 'KKFLAAAEDHARKKNCHKIYMTVLTARIELINWYLKHGYYNSGIRKPFPENDPKFGLPKTHLEFVILEKNI' A
#
# COMPACT_ATOMS: atom_id res chain seq x y z
N LYS A 1 6.32 8.23 -11.44
CA LYS A 1 5.99 9.25 -10.41
C LYS A 1 4.70 10.03 -10.68
N LYS A 2 4.37 10.39 -11.94
CA LYS A 2 3.16 11.18 -12.27
C LYS A 2 1.86 10.65 -11.65
N PHE A 3 1.70 9.33 -11.55
CA PHE A 3 0.53 8.72 -10.93
C PHE A 3 0.38 9.01 -9.42
N LEU A 4 1.48 8.96 -8.64
CA LEU A 4 1.42 9.27 -7.21
C LEU A 4 1.07 10.73 -6.98
N ALA A 5 1.70 11.63 -7.73
CA ALA A 5 1.40 13.06 -7.64
C ALA A 5 -0.08 13.36 -7.95
N ALA A 6 -0.63 12.74 -9.00
CA ALA A 6 -2.05 12.89 -9.33
C ALA A 6 -2.98 12.36 -8.22
N ALA A 7 -2.62 11.24 -7.57
CA ALA A 7 -3.38 10.71 -6.44
C ALA A 7 -3.33 11.65 -5.22
N GLU A 8 -2.16 12.21 -4.92
CA GLU A 8 -1.97 13.19 -3.85
C GLU A 8 -2.78 14.47 -4.11
N ASP A 9 -2.73 15.01 -5.33
CA ASP A 9 -3.53 16.16 -5.75
C ASP A 9 -5.04 15.89 -5.63
N HIS A 10 -5.48 14.69 -6.04
CA HIS A 10 -6.88 14.31 -5.92
C HIS A 10 -7.33 14.27 -4.46
N ALA A 11 -6.52 13.68 -3.59
CA ALA A 11 -6.85 13.55 -2.18
C ALA A 11 -6.82 14.90 -1.44
N ARG A 12 -5.90 15.81 -1.78
CA ARG A 12 -5.92 17.21 -1.30
C ARG A 12 -7.23 17.92 -1.68
N LYS A 13 -7.68 17.77 -2.94
CA LYS A 13 -8.96 18.34 -3.41
C LYS A 13 -10.19 17.76 -2.68
N LYS A 14 -10.05 16.61 -2.02
CA LYS A 14 -11.08 15.98 -1.19
C LYS A 14 -10.93 16.28 0.29
N ASN A 15 -10.03 17.20 0.67
CA ASN A 15 -9.70 17.53 2.07
C ASN A 15 -9.23 16.31 2.88
N CYS A 16 -8.59 15.33 2.23
CA CYS A 16 -7.94 14.24 2.94
C CYS A 16 -6.58 14.69 3.48
N HIS A 17 -6.23 14.24 4.68
CA HIS A 17 -4.94 14.55 5.32
C HIS A 17 -3.88 13.46 5.12
N LYS A 18 -4.30 12.27 4.68
CA LYS A 18 -3.41 11.15 4.40
C LYS A 18 -3.97 10.26 3.30
N ILE A 19 -3.06 9.59 2.61
CA ILE A 19 -3.34 8.47 1.70
C ILE A 19 -2.70 7.21 2.26
N TYR A 20 -3.34 6.07 2.02
CA TYR A 20 -2.81 4.77 2.42
C TYR A 20 -2.93 3.76 1.28
N MET A 21 -2.11 2.71 1.35
CA MET A 21 -2.16 1.58 0.43
C MET A 21 -1.77 0.29 1.13
N THR A 22 -2.27 -0.83 0.63
CA THR A 22 -1.88 -2.18 1.04
C THR A 22 -0.90 -2.75 0.04
N VAL A 23 0.28 -3.17 0.51
CA VAL A 23 1.33 -3.79 -0.32
C VAL A 23 1.67 -5.15 0.28
N LEU A 24 1.84 -6.17 -0.56
CA LEU A 24 2.29 -7.49 -0.06
C LEU A 24 3.66 -7.36 0.61
N THR A 25 3.81 -7.91 1.81
CA THR A 25 5.06 -7.87 2.59
C THR A 25 6.23 -8.49 1.83
N ALA A 26 5.96 -9.50 1.00
CA ALA A 26 6.94 -10.11 0.10
C ALA A 26 7.50 -9.17 -0.98
N ARG A 27 6.86 -8.02 -1.25
CA ARG A 27 7.27 -7.06 -2.30
C ARG A 27 8.23 -6.00 -1.74
N ILE A 28 9.36 -6.45 -1.21
CA ILE A 28 10.36 -5.62 -0.51
C ILE A 28 10.81 -4.41 -1.35
N GLU A 29 11.16 -4.62 -2.62
CA GLU A 29 11.61 -3.53 -3.50
C GLU A 29 10.53 -2.46 -3.71
N LEU A 30 9.28 -2.89 -3.87
CA LEU A 30 8.15 -1.98 -4.06
C LEU A 30 7.86 -1.20 -2.77
N ILE A 31 7.94 -1.85 -1.61
CA ILE A 31 7.84 -1.19 -0.30
C ILE A 31 8.92 -0.13 -0.18
N ASN A 32 10.19 -0.49 -0.42
CA ASN A 32 11.32 0.45 -0.36
C ASN A 32 11.17 1.61 -1.35
N TRP A 33 10.59 1.35 -2.52
CA TRP A 33 10.28 2.41 -3.48
C TRP A 33 9.25 3.39 -2.90
N TYR A 34 8.16 2.92 -2.29
CA TYR A 34 7.18 3.80 -1.66
C TYR A 34 7.76 4.57 -0.47
N LEU A 35 8.59 3.94 0.36
CA LEU A 35 9.27 4.60 1.47
C LEU A 35 10.12 5.79 0.99
N LYS A 36 10.88 5.62 -0.11
CA LYS A 36 11.64 6.70 -0.76
C LYS A 36 10.77 7.82 -1.32
N HIS A 37 9.47 7.59 -1.50
CA HIS A 37 8.50 8.57 -2.03
C HIS A 37 7.63 9.21 -0.94
N GLY A 38 8.05 9.11 0.31
CA GLY A 38 7.43 9.80 1.46
C GLY A 38 6.32 9.00 2.14
N TYR A 39 6.16 7.71 1.79
CA TYR A 39 5.34 6.81 2.59
C TYR A 39 6.13 6.33 3.81
N TYR A 40 5.42 5.99 4.88
CA TYR A 40 5.94 5.34 6.06
C TYR A 40 5.15 4.05 6.34
N ASN A 41 5.81 3.11 7.01
CA ASN A 41 5.15 1.88 7.45
C ASN A 41 4.27 2.21 8.65
N SER A 42 2.96 1.98 8.55
CA SER A 42 2.01 2.22 9.65
C SER A 42 2.14 1.21 10.79
N GLY A 43 2.93 0.14 10.61
CA GLY A 43 3.01 -0.99 11.53
C GLY A 43 1.83 -1.97 11.38
N ILE A 44 0.75 -1.57 10.72
CA ILE A 44 -0.43 -2.41 10.54
C ILE A 44 -0.16 -3.49 9.48
N ARG A 45 -0.60 -4.70 9.79
CA ARG A 45 -0.62 -5.85 8.89
C ARG A 45 -2.04 -6.34 8.68
N LYS A 46 -2.32 -6.86 7.48
CA LYS A 46 -3.61 -7.47 7.14
C LYS A 46 -3.36 -8.84 6.48
N PRO A 47 -4.10 -9.89 6.85
CA PRO A 47 -3.95 -11.18 6.21
C PRO A 47 -4.33 -11.08 4.72
N PHE A 48 -3.65 -11.85 3.88
CA PHE A 48 -4.09 -12.03 2.51
C PHE A 48 -5.36 -12.89 2.47
N PRO A 49 -6.37 -12.57 1.65
CA PRO A 49 -7.58 -13.37 1.55
C PRO A 49 -7.31 -14.66 0.75
N GLU A 50 -6.76 -15.67 1.42
CA GLU A 50 -6.36 -16.95 0.79
C GLU A 50 -7.56 -17.74 0.22
N ASN A 51 -8.77 -17.47 0.72
CA ASN A 51 -10.01 -18.16 0.33
C ASN A 51 -10.84 -17.41 -0.73
N ASP A 52 -10.36 -16.28 -1.26
CA ASP A 52 -11.08 -15.56 -2.32
C ASP A 52 -10.72 -16.19 -3.70
N PRO A 53 -11.70 -16.78 -4.43
CA PRO A 53 -11.46 -17.47 -5.69
C PRO A 53 -10.78 -16.61 -6.76
N LYS A 54 -10.82 -15.28 -6.63
CA LYS A 54 -10.20 -14.34 -7.58
C LYS A 54 -8.67 -14.35 -7.56
N PHE A 55 -8.06 -14.87 -6.49
CA PHE A 55 -6.62 -14.74 -6.26
C PHE A 55 -5.84 -16.05 -6.40
N GLY A 56 -6.51 -17.15 -6.70
CA GLY A 56 -5.91 -18.48 -6.69
C GLY A 56 -5.42 -18.87 -5.28
N LEU A 57 -4.82 -20.06 -5.17
CA LEU A 57 -4.27 -20.52 -3.89
C LEU A 57 -2.82 -20.01 -3.73
N PRO A 58 -2.51 -19.25 -2.67
CA PRO A 58 -1.14 -18.84 -2.39
C PRO A 58 -0.25 -20.08 -2.15
N LYS A 59 0.93 -20.09 -2.75
CA LYS A 59 1.94 -21.15 -2.51
C LYS A 59 2.73 -20.92 -1.21
N THR A 60 2.64 -19.73 -0.66
CA THR A 60 3.34 -19.27 0.55
C THR A 60 2.39 -18.39 1.34
N HIS A 61 2.68 -18.22 2.64
CA HIS A 61 1.93 -17.25 3.45
C HIS A 61 2.07 -15.84 2.86
N LEU A 62 0.95 -15.17 2.65
CA LEU A 62 0.90 -13.80 2.17
C LEU A 62 0.26 -12.89 3.21
N GLU A 63 0.83 -11.70 3.36
CA GLU A 63 0.36 -10.67 4.27
C GLU A 63 0.51 -9.32 3.57
N PHE A 64 -0.38 -8.39 3.87
CA PHE A 64 -0.27 -6.99 3.47
C PHE A 64 0.32 -6.14 4.59
N VAL A 65 1.23 -5.24 4.24
CA VAL A 65 1.59 -4.07 5.02
C VAL A 65 0.77 -2.87 4.56
N ILE A 66 0.31 -2.06 5.51
CA ILE A 66 -0.27 -0.75 5.20
C ILE A 66 0.84 0.31 5.22
N LEU A 67 1.03 0.97 4.09
CA LEU A 67 1.88 2.15 3.96
C LEU A 67 1.00 3.40 3.94
N GLU A 68 1.41 4.44 4.64
CA GLU A 68 0.70 5.71 4.72
C GLU A 68 1.60 6.85 4.28
N LYS A 69 1.01 7.91 3.72
CA LYS A 69 1.70 9.17 3.45
C LYS A 69 0.78 10.32 3.83
N ASN A 70 1.30 11.26 4.61
CA ASN A 70 0.61 12.52 4.89
C ASN A 70 0.64 13.39 3.64
N ILE A 71 -0.49 14.01 3.33
CA ILE A 71 -0.67 14.90 2.19
C ILE A 71 -1.12 16.25 2.68
#